data_AF-A0A2J8AEE5-F1
#
_entry.id   AF-A0A2J8AEE5-F1
#
_cell.length_a   1.000
_cell.length_b   1.000
_cell.length_c   1.000
_cell.angle_alpha   90.00
_cell.angle_beta   90.00
_cell.angle_gamma   90.00
#
_symmetry.space_group_name_H-M   'P 1'
#
loop_
_entity.id
_entity.type
_entity.pdbx_description
1 polymer ?
#
loop_
_entity_poly.entity_id
_entity_poly.type
_entity_poly.pdbx_seq_one_letter_code
_entity_poly.pdbx_strand_id
1 'polypeptide(L)'
;MEWELRTHLEDLLITLDAHADDAVLEYATGVLQTLADGDGGDDEDVADHLEHLDLLLEGGCEGNYTAIPPAERRSRLAAIAEAARRAARAGPSSGPPAASQDLAGGLHGLNLERRCSSSSGSSSSRDSCENVCHESGGSAGGTDAVPAAVRELSALCSGRLCLGFLQYALECRFTGSLEAMASFLLDSDDRELKASEAEWQETCLQDERERARTQLLEVRNKQQILQKFDLRPVPQAKDPRKHSSKSEPLMITHKSSGKESKVRYLEGRIVSQKGEKFIIEKTAEEWDGGSRGKVFTKGKRGKGFT
;
A
#
# COMPACT_ATOMS: atom_id res chain seq x y z
N MET A 1 11.33 -2.20 -4.11
CA MET A 1 10.59 -1.44 -5.13
C MET A 1 9.38 -0.74 -4.54
N GLU A 2 8.31 -1.44 -4.11
CA GLU A 2 7.13 -0.77 -3.52
C GLU A 2 7.51 0.09 -2.30
N TRP A 3 8.30 -0.45 -1.37
CA TRP A 3 8.79 0.30 -0.21
C TRP A 3 9.68 1.51 -0.60
N GLU A 4 10.47 1.42 -1.67
CA GLU A 4 11.36 2.52 -2.14
C GLU A 4 10.54 3.63 -2.77
N LEU A 5 9.53 3.27 -3.58
CA LEU A 5 8.57 4.21 -4.15
C LEU A 5 7.82 4.96 -3.06
N ARG A 6 7.38 4.23 -2.03
CA ARG A 6 6.72 4.80 -0.85
C ARG A 6 7.63 5.80 -0.15
N THR A 7 8.87 5.43 0.16
CA THR A 7 9.84 6.32 0.81
C THR A 7 10.12 7.58 -0.01
N HIS A 8 10.29 7.46 -1.33
CA HIS A 8 10.51 8.62 -2.19
C HIS A 8 9.30 9.55 -2.27
N LEU A 9 8.09 9.00 -2.23
CA LEU A 9 6.87 9.78 -2.20
C LEU A 9 6.69 10.49 -0.85
N GLU A 10 6.95 9.79 0.26
CA GLU A 10 6.93 10.36 1.62
C GLU A 10 7.98 11.47 1.76
N ASP A 11 9.22 11.27 1.29
CA ASP A 11 10.28 12.29 1.28
C ASP A 11 9.86 13.54 0.49
N LEU A 12 9.19 13.35 -0.65
CA LEU A 12 8.64 14.45 -1.43
C LEU A 12 7.60 15.21 -0.62
N LEU A 13 6.65 14.53 0.00
CA LEU A 13 5.59 15.17 0.79
C LEU A 13 6.15 15.89 2.03
N ILE A 14 7.10 15.29 2.73
CA ILE A 14 7.80 15.91 3.87
C ILE A 14 8.54 17.18 3.44
N THR A 15 9.22 17.15 2.28
CA THR A 15 9.91 18.33 1.73
C THR A 15 8.94 19.46 1.42
N LEU A 16 7.68 19.13 1.12
CA LEU A 16 6.61 20.08 0.82
C LEU A 16 5.79 20.47 2.05
N ASP A 17 6.12 19.98 3.25
CA ASP A 17 5.27 20.17 4.43
C ASP A 17 3.81 19.78 4.11
N ALA A 18 3.66 18.66 3.42
CA ALA A 18 2.39 18.08 3.01
C ALA A 18 2.20 16.73 3.66
N HIS A 19 0.97 16.40 4.02
CA HIS A 19 0.61 15.11 4.62
C HIS A 19 -0.49 14.46 3.79
N ALA A 20 -0.31 13.18 3.45
CA ALA A 20 -1.30 12.38 2.75
C ALA A 20 -1.78 11.22 3.64
N ASP A 21 -3.05 10.85 3.53
CA ASP A 21 -3.56 9.63 4.17
C ASP A 21 -2.86 8.39 3.63
N ASP A 22 -2.70 7.35 4.45
CA ASP A 22 -2.02 6.09 4.09
C ASP A 22 -2.67 5.42 2.86
N ALA A 23 -3.99 5.53 2.71
CA ALA A 23 -4.72 5.03 1.55
C ALA A 23 -4.38 5.78 0.25
N VAL A 24 -4.13 7.10 0.35
CA VAL A 24 -3.69 7.93 -0.80
C VAL A 24 -2.26 7.55 -1.18
N LEU A 25 -1.39 7.36 -0.19
CA LEU A 25 -0.02 6.91 -0.40
C LEU A 25 0.02 5.53 -1.07
N GLU A 26 -0.73 4.55 -0.56
CA GLU A 26 -0.80 3.20 -1.10
C GLU A 26 -1.23 3.21 -2.58
N TYR A 27 -2.30 3.94 -2.90
CA TYR A 27 -2.77 4.09 -4.28
C TYR A 27 -1.73 4.79 -5.15
N ALA A 28 -1.14 5.89 -4.67
CA ALA A 28 -0.12 6.64 -5.39
C ALA A 28 1.12 5.78 -5.69
N THR A 29 1.57 4.97 -4.73
CA THR A 29 2.64 4.00 -4.94
C THR A 29 2.27 2.91 -5.94
N GLY A 30 1.03 2.42 -5.93
CA GLY A 30 0.55 1.46 -6.92
C GLY A 30 0.58 2.02 -8.35
N VAL A 31 0.14 3.27 -8.54
CA VAL A 31 0.22 3.96 -9.84
C VAL A 31 1.69 4.15 -10.26
N LEU A 32 2.56 4.62 -9.37
CA LEU A 32 3.98 4.76 -9.67
C LEU A 32 4.65 3.42 -10.01
N GLN A 33 4.23 2.33 -9.38
CA GLN A 33 4.71 0.99 -9.69
C GLN A 33 4.28 0.55 -11.09
N THR A 34 3.02 0.76 -11.47
CA THR A 34 2.57 0.45 -12.85
C THR A 34 3.35 1.23 -13.91
N LEU A 35 3.71 2.48 -13.63
CA LEU A 35 4.60 3.28 -14.46
C LEU A 35 6.04 2.75 -14.47
N ALA A 36 6.50 2.21 -13.34
CA ALA A 36 7.84 1.65 -13.19
C ALA A 36 8.02 0.30 -13.90
N ASP A 37 6.97 -0.51 -13.96
CA ASP A 37 7.01 -1.81 -14.63
C ASP A 37 7.00 -1.68 -16.17
N GLY A 38 6.75 -0.47 -16.69
CA GLY A 38 6.68 -0.22 -18.12
C GLY A 38 5.46 -0.87 -18.79
N ASP A 39 4.45 -1.22 -17.99
CA ASP A 39 3.16 -1.73 -18.44
C ASP A 39 2.22 -0.58 -18.87
N GLY A 40 2.60 0.67 -18.59
CA GLY A 40 1.92 1.89 -19.03
C GLY A 40 2.28 2.26 -20.45
N GLY A 41 1.73 1.52 -21.43
CA GLY A 41 1.53 1.87 -22.85
C GLY A 41 2.48 2.86 -23.53
N ASP A 42 1.96 3.63 -24.49
CA ASP A 42 2.75 4.61 -25.25
C ASP A 42 3.05 5.85 -24.35
N ASP A 43 3.98 6.73 -24.74
CA ASP A 43 4.38 7.91 -23.94
C ASP A 43 3.19 8.82 -23.54
N GLU A 44 2.08 8.75 -24.26
CA GLU A 44 0.83 9.46 -23.93
C GLU A 44 0.17 8.92 -22.64
N ASP A 45 0.18 7.60 -22.41
CA ASP A 45 -0.43 6.98 -21.22
C ASP A 45 0.31 7.39 -19.94
N VAL A 46 1.63 7.57 -20.03
CA VAL A 46 2.46 8.02 -18.89
C VAL A 46 2.08 9.43 -18.45
N ALA A 47 1.81 10.33 -19.40
CA ALA A 47 1.43 11.71 -19.09
C ALA A 47 0.07 11.77 -18.38
N ASP A 48 -0.90 11.00 -18.86
CA ASP A 48 -2.25 10.91 -18.27
C ASP A 48 -2.21 10.32 -16.86
N HIS A 49 -1.41 9.28 -16.64
CA HIS A 49 -1.22 8.69 -15.31
C HIS A 49 -0.57 9.67 -14.32
N LEU A 50 0.42 10.46 -14.77
CA LEU A 50 1.04 11.49 -13.94
C LEU A 50 0.09 12.65 -13.63
N GLU A 51 -0.77 13.03 -14.58
CA GLU A 51 -1.81 14.03 -14.34
C GLU A 51 -2.86 13.53 -13.34
N HIS A 52 -3.32 12.29 -13.48
CA HIS A 52 -4.24 11.68 -12.52
C HIS A 52 -3.63 11.57 -11.12
N LEU A 53 -2.36 11.20 -11.02
CA LEU A 53 -1.63 11.12 -9.76
C LEU A 53 -1.50 12.51 -9.10
N ASP A 54 -1.20 13.55 -9.89
CA ASP A 54 -1.12 14.93 -9.40
C ASP A 54 -2.47 15.42 -8.87
N LEU A 55 -3.58 15.13 -9.56
CA LEU A 55 -4.93 15.47 -9.11
C LEU A 55 -5.33 14.73 -7.83
N LEU A 56 -4.93 13.46 -7.71
CA LEU A 56 -5.17 12.68 -6.48
C LEU A 56 -4.44 13.29 -5.29
N LEU A 57 -3.15 13.62 -5.45
CA LEU A 57 -2.35 14.22 -4.38
C LEU A 57 -2.82 15.65 -4.07
N GLU A 58 -3.27 16.41 -5.06
CA GLU A 58 -3.88 17.73 -4.84
C GLU A 58 -5.17 17.66 -4.00
N GLY A 59 -5.99 16.61 -4.19
CA GLY A 59 -7.21 16.41 -3.41
C GLY A 59 -7.01 15.65 -2.08
N GLY A 60 -5.95 14.85 -1.97
CA GLY A 60 -5.70 13.93 -0.86
C GLY A 60 -4.58 14.34 0.09
N CYS A 61 -3.77 15.34 -0.28
CA CYS A 61 -2.74 15.89 0.59
C CYS A 61 -3.25 17.17 1.28
N GLU A 62 -3.12 17.22 2.59
CA GLU A 62 -3.21 18.47 3.34
C GLU A 62 -1.87 19.23 3.24
N GLY A 63 -1.89 20.57 3.33
CA GLY A 63 -0.68 21.40 3.40
C GLY A 63 -0.27 22.06 2.08
N ASN A 64 1.04 22.26 1.89
CA ASN A 64 1.58 23.12 0.82
C ASN A 64 1.84 22.39 -0.52
N TYR A 65 1.25 21.21 -0.74
CA TYR A 65 1.42 20.49 -2.01
C TYR A 65 1.03 21.36 -3.22
N THR A 66 -0.04 22.15 -3.10
CA THR A 66 -0.52 23.06 -4.15
C THR A 66 0.29 24.35 -4.30
N ALA A 67 1.23 24.62 -3.40
CA ALA A 67 2.11 25.80 -3.49
C ALA A 67 3.11 25.68 -4.65
N ILE A 68 3.40 24.46 -5.10
CA ILE A 68 4.26 24.20 -6.26
C ILE A 68 3.43 24.18 -7.54
N PRO A 69 3.90 24.83 -8.64
CA PRO A 69 3.24 24.76 -9.94
C PRO A 69 3.06 23.31 -10.44
N PRO A 70 1.93 22.98 -11.09
CA PRO A 70 1.61 21.61 -11.49
C PRO A 70 2.66 20.98 -12.40
N ALA A 71 3.29 21.76 -13.29
CA ALA A 71 4.37 21.28 -14.15
C ALA A 71 5.59 20.78 -13.35
N GLU A 72 5.92 21.45 -12.25
CA GLU A 72 7.04 21.05 -11.39
C GLU A 72 6.69 19.82 -10.55
N ARG A 73 5.45 19.73 -10.02
CA ARG A 73 4.98 18.54 -9.30
C ARG A 73 5.02 17.30 -10.18
N ARG A 74 4.46 17.38 -11.39
CA ARG A 74 4.49 16.30 -12.39
C ARG A 74 5.92 15.92 -12.77
N SER A 75 6.83 16.89 -12.90
CA SER A 75 8.25 16.62 -13.17
C SER A 75 8.92 15.83 -12.04
N ARG A 76 8.62 16.15 -10.77
CA ARG A 76 9.12 15.40 -9.62
C ARG A 76 8.55 13.97 -9.56
N LEU A 77 7.25 13.81 -9.80
CA LEU A 77 6.60 12.48 -9.87
C LEU A 77 7.20 11.62 -11.01
N ALA A 78 7.44 12.22 -12.17
CA ALA A 78 8.12 11.55 -13.28
C ALA A 78 9.54 11.10 -12.91
N ALA A 79 10.29 11.92 -12.17
CA ALA A 79 11.64 11.57 -11.71
C ALA A 79 11.62 10.38 -10.73
N ILE A 80 10.63 10.29 -9.83
CA ILE A 80 10.44 9.15 -8.94
C ILE A 80 10.14 7.88 -9.76
N ALA A 81 9.21 7.95 -10.71
CA ALA A 81 8.88 6.82 -11.58
C ALA A 81 10.08 6.36 -12.42
N GLU A 82 10.89 7.28 -12.94
CA GLU A 82 12.13 6.93 -13.65
C GLU A 82 13.19 6.30 -12.75
N ALA A 83 13.37 6.81 -11.53
CA ALA A 83 14.30 6.24 -10.56
C ALA A 83 13.92 4.78 -10.25
N ALA A 84 12.63 4.52 -10.05
CA ALA A 84 12.12 3.16 -9.85
C ALA A 84 12.32 2.27 -11.10
N ARG A 85 12.07 2.79 -12.31
CA ARG A 85 12.40 2.08 -13.58
C ARG A 85 13.86 1.68 -13.66
N ARG A 86 14.77 2.59 -13.31
CA ARG A 86 16.21 2.31 -13.32
C ARG A 86 16.58 1.26 -12.28
N ALA A 87 16.01 1.34 -11.08
CA ALA A 87 16.21 0.33 -10.03
C ALA A 87 15.69 -1.06 -10.46
N ALA A 88 14.50 -1.12 -11.07
CA ALA A 88 13.92 -2.35 -11.62
C ALA A 88 14.82 -2.99 -12.69
N ARG A 89 15.36 -2.17 -13.60
CA ARG A 89 16.26 -2.63 -14.68
C ARG A 89 17.65 -3.05 -14.20
N ALA A 90 18.14 -2.48 -13.10
CA ALA A 90 19.45 -2.84 -12.54
C ALA A 90 19.50 -4.28 -12.03
N GLY A 91 18.34 -4.88 -11.75
CA GLY A 91 18.23 -6.27 -11.29
C GLY A 91 18.77 -6.48 -9.87
N PRO A 92 18.39 -7.58 -9.20
CA PRO A 92 18.75 -7.84 -7.80
C PRO A 92 20.22 -8.25 -7.58
N SER A 93 21.08 -8.22 -8.61
CA SER A 93 22.46 -8.72 -8.53
C SER A 93 23.53 -7.64 -8.32
N SER A 94 23.14 -6.36 -8.25
CA SER A 94 24.05 -5.29 -7.84
C SER A 94 23.77 -4.92 -6.38
N GLY A 95 24.81 -4.96 -5.54
CA GLY A 95 24.72 -4.49 -4.16
C GLY A 95 24.21 -3.04 -4.07
N PRO A 96 23.83 -2.56 -2.87
CA PRO A 96 23.12 -1.30 -2.68
C PRO A 96 23.80 -0.17 -3.47
N PRO A 97 23.07 0.46 -4.42
CA PRO A 97 23.66 1.49 -5.27
C PRO A 97 23.99 2.72 -4.42
N ALA A 98 25.23 3.20 -4.52
CA ALA A 98 25.71 4.44 -3.91
C ALA A 98 25.06 5.72 -4.51
N ALA A 99 23.91 5.60 -5.18
CA ALA A 99 23.26 6.65 -5.97
C ALA A 99 22.21 7.47 -5.18
N SER A 100 21.89 7.12 -3.93
CA SER A 100 20.96 7.90 -3.09
C SER A 100 21.51 9.28 -2.69
N GLN A 101 22.77 9.62 -3.00
CA GLN A 101 23.36 10.91 -2.67
C GLN A 101 23.26 11.96 -3.81
N ASP A 102 23.07 11.56 -5.07
CA ASP A 102 23.10 12.51 -6.20
C ASP A 102 21.75 13.19 -6.48
N LEU A 103 20.63 12.61 -6.04
CA LEU A 103 19.31 13.25 -6.14
C LEU A 103 19.08 14.33 -5.05
N ALA A 104 19.74 14.20 -3.89
CA ALA A 104 19.74 15.24 -2.87
C ALA A 104 20.54 16.49 -3.30
N GLY A 105 21.54 16.33 -4.17
CA GLY A 105 22.37 17.43 -4.69
C GLY A 105 21.62 18.45 -5.54
N GLY A 106 20.52 18.04 -6.20
CA GLY A 106 19.68 18.93 -7.01
C GLY A 106 18.68 19.78 -6.20
N LEU A 107 18.42 19.43 -4.94
CA LEU A 107 17.43 20.09 -4.07
C LEU A 107 18.05 20.97 -2.99
N HIS A 108 19.38 21.00 -2.86
CA HIS A 108 20.09 21.75 -1.80
C HIS A 108 20.34 23.25 -2.10
N GLY A 109 19.68 23.84 -3.10
CA GLY A 109 19.84 25.25 -3.43
C GLY A 109 19.29 26.25 -2.40
N LEU A 110 18.45 25.82 -1.46
CA LEU A 110 17.83 26.70 -0.46
C LEU A 110 17.60 25.95 0.87
N ASN A 111 18.65 25.66 1.65
CA ASN A 111 18.47 25.64 3.10
C ASN A 111 19.77 25.74 3.90
N LEU A 112 19.65 26.51 4.98
CA LEU A 112 20.68 26.94 5.91
C LEU A 112 21.20 25.77 6.77
N GLU A 113 22.49 25.82 7.05
CA GLU A 113 23.31 24.97 7.92
C GLU A 113 22.57 24.11 8.97
N ARG A 114 22.66 22.79 8.82
CA ARG A 114 22.68 21.87 9.97
C ARG A 114 23.53 20.64 9.65
N ARG A 115 24.79 20.67 10.09
CA ARG A 115 25.70 19.52 10.06
C ARG A 115 25.39 18.61 11.24
N CYS A 116 24.99 17.37 10.97
CA CYS A 116 25.19 16.26 11.91
C CYS A 116 25.71 15.05 11.12
N SER A 117 26.85 14.55 11.56
CA SER A 117 27.58 13.41 11.02
C SER A 117 26.79 12.11 11.21
N SER A 118 26.48 11.41 10.13
CA SER A 118 25.89 10.07 10.17
C SER A 118 27.00 9.03 10.32
N SER A 119 26.92 8.22 11.38
CA SER A 119 27.59 6.93 11.44
C SER A 119 26.56 5.84 11.15
N SER A 120 26.96 4.91 10.30
CA SER A 120 26.18 3.80 9.77
C SER A 120 25.92 2.73 10.84
N GLY A 121 24.68 2.23 10.90
CA GLY A 121 24.29 1.13 11.78
C GLY A 121 23.03 0.43 11.24
N SER A 122 23.12 -0.89 11.11
CA SER A 122 22.27 -1.75 10.30
C SER A 122 20.91 -2.12 10.91
N SER A 123 19.93 -2.28 10.02
CA SER A 123 18.77 -3.18 10.01
C SER A 123 18.42 -3.99 11.29
N SER A 124 17.18 -3.83 11.76
CA SER A 124 16.34 -4.98 12.11
C SER A 124 14.85 -4.65 11.98
N SER A 125 14.14 -5.60 11.38
CA SER A 125 12.70 -5.67 11.17
C SER A 125 11.92 -5.48 12.48
N ARG A 126 10.92 -4.60 12.47
CA ARG A 126 9.95 -4.43 13.56
C ARG A 126 8.59 -4.93 13.08
N ASP A 127 8.31 -6.19 13.40
CA ASP A 127 6.97 -6.72 13.53
C ASP A 127 6.29 -6.08 14.75
N SER A 128 5.06 -5.61 14.54
CA SER A 128 3.94 -5.50 15.49
C SER A 128 4.27 -5.34 16.99
N CYS A 129 4.30 -4.10 17.47
CA CYS A 129 4.24 -3.79 18.90
C CYS A 129 2.77 -3.78 19.36
N GLU A 130 2.14 -4.94 19.44
CA GLU A 130 0.88 -5.10 20.19
C GLU A 130 1.21 -5.18 21.69
N ASN A 131 1.36 -4.03 22.36
CA ASN A 131 1.41 -4.02 23.82
C ASN A 131 0.30 -3.14 24.39
N VAL A 132 -0.70 -3.81 24.95
CA VAL A 132 -1.96 -3.25 25.45
C VAL A 132 -1.74 -2.84 26.92
N CYS A 133 -1.88 -1.55 27.19
CA CYS A 133 -1.87 -0.97 28.54
C CYS A 133 -3.20 -1.28 29.27
N HIS A 134 -3.50 -2.54 29.57
CA HIS A 134 -4.69 -2.89 30.36
C HIS A 134 -4.33 -3.05 31.84
N GLU A 135 -4.36 -1.95 32.60
CA GLU A 135 -4.44 -2.03 34.06
C GLU A 135 -5.91 -2.03 34.50
N SER A 136 -6.48 -3.24 34.67
CA SER A 136 -7.35 -3.61 35.80
C SER A 136 -8.01 -4.97 35.57
N GLY A 137 -7.58 -5.98 36.32
CA GLY A 137 -8.37 -7.20 36.53
C GLY A 137 -7.66 -8.51 36.20
N GLY A 138 -6.60 -8.84 36.95
CA GLY A 138 -6.19 -10.20 37.29
C GLY A 138 -6.13 -11.23 36.15
N SER A 139 -4.98 -11.32 35.47
CA SER A 139 -4.58 -12.56 34.82
C SER A 139 -3.06 -12.70 34.84
N ALA A 140 -2.58 -13.67 35.61
CA ALA A 140 -1.18 -14.04 35.69
C ALA A 140 -0.79 -14.79 34.41
N GLY A 141 -0.06 -14.15 33.50
CA GLY A 141 0.45 -14.83 32.31
C GLY A 141 0.92 -13.89 31.21
N GLY A 142 2.07 -13.25 31.42
CA GLY A 142 2.72 -12.40 30.43
C GLY A 142 3.53 -11.28 31.08
N THR A 143 4.55 -11.63 31.86
CA THR A 143 5.55 -10.62 32.25
C THR A 143 6.40 -10.34 31.03
N ASP A 144 5.94 -9.44 30.17
CA ASP A 144 6.85 -8.75 29.27
C ASP A 144 7.94 -8.17 30.16
N ALA A 145 9.16 -8.69 29.99
CA ALA A 145 10.24 -8.40 30.91
C ALA A 145 10.60 -6.93 30.74
N VAL A 146 10.05 -6.07 31.61
CA VAL A 146 10.36 -4.64 31.62
C VAL A 146 11.88 -4.51 31.61
N PRO A 147 12.47 -3.84 30.60
CA PRO A 147 13.91 -3.77 30.44
C PRO A 147 14.56 -3.29 31.75
N ALA A 148 15.66 -3.92 32.15
CA ALA A 148 16.37 -3.54 33.38
C ALA A 148 16.67 -2.03 33.42
N ALA A 149 17.01 -1.45 32.26
CA ALA A 149 17.28 -0.04 32.10
C ALA A 149 16.09 0.87 32.47
N VAL A 150 14.85 0.48 32.13
CA VAL A 150 13.64 1.23 32.49
C VAL A 150 13.40 1.22 34.01
N ARG A 151 13.75 0.12 34.68
CA ARG A 151 13.66 0.03 36.15
C ARG A 151 14.69 0.93 36.84
N GLU A 152 15.90 1.02 36.30
CA GLU A 152 16.94 1.93 36.80
C GLU A 152 16.52 3.40 36.63
N LEU A 153 15.97 3.76 35.47
CA LEU A 153 15.42 5.11 35.24
C LEU A 153 14.27 5.43 36.20
N SER A 154 13.36 4.46 36.44
CA SER A 154 12.28 4.63 37.41
C SER A 154 12.81 4.86 38.82
N ALA A 155 13.89 4.17 39.21
CA ALA A 155 14.55 4.38 40.49
C ALA A 155 15.17 5.78 40.61
N LEU A 156 15.76 6.32 39.54
CA LEU A 156 16.24 7.72 39.50
C LEU A 156 15.11 8.72 39.75
N CYS A 157 13.94 8.46 39.16
CA CYS A 157 12.75 9.28 39.39
C CYS A 157 12.02 8.98 40.72
N SER A 158 12.53 8.05 41.54
CA SER A 158 11.87 7.58 42.76
C SER A 158 10.44 7.07 42.53
N GLY A 159 10.18 6.47 41.37
CA GLY A 159 8.87 5.95 40.99
C GLY A 159 7.81 7.02 40.70
N ARG A 160 8.22 8.27 40.44
CA ARG A 160 7.30 9.37 40.12
C ARG A 160 6.60 9.23 38.77
N LEU A 161 7.23 8.55 37.83
CA LEU A 161 6.74 8.32 36.48
C LEU A 161 6.39 6.84 36.30
N CYS A 162 5.32 6.56 35.55
CA CYS A 162 4.93 5.20 35.24
C CYS A 162 5.92 4.51 34.29
N LEU A 163 6.05 3.18 34.41
CA LEU A 163 6.99 2.40 33.60
C LEU A 163 6.66 2.44 32.11
N GLY A 164 5.37 2.51 31.75
CA GLY A 164 4.92 2.62 30.36
C GLY A 164 5.40 3.90 29.69
N PHE A 165 5.30 5.04 30.38
CA PHE A 165 5.82 6.31 29.89
C PHE A 165 7.34 6.27 29.70
N LEU A 166 8.07 5.71 30.68
CA LEU A 166 9.53 5.61 30.59
C LEU A 166 9.97 4.72 29.42
N GLN A 167 9.28 3.61 29.19
CA GLN A 167 9.55 2.74 28.05
C GLN A 167 9.25 3.45 26.72
N TYR A 168 8.09 4.10 26.61
CA TYR A 168 7.71 4.88 25.42
C TYR A 168 8.73 5.99 25.13
N ALA A 169 9.09 6.78 26.14
CA ALA A 169 10.03 7.87 25.99
C ALA A 169 11.41 7.35 25.53
N LEU A 170 11.88 6.23 26.11
CA LEU A 170 13.14 5.62 25.71
C LEU A 170 13.11 5.18 24.24
N GLU A 171 12.08 4.43 23.83
CA GLU A 171 12.01 3.83 22.50
C GLU A 171 11.68 4.85 21.39
N CYS A 172 10.71 5.74 21.65
CA CYS A 172 10.15 6.64 20.64
C CYS A 172 10.81 8.03 20.64
N ARG A 173 11.09 8.60 21.82
CA ARG A 173 11.59 9.99 21.92
C ARG A 173 13.12 10.07 21.92
N PHE A 174 13.78 9.14 22.62
CA PHE A 174 15.23 9.13 22.78
C PHE A 174 15.92 8.00 21.99
N THR A 175 15.18 7.32 21.11
CA THR A 175 15.68 6.29 20.17
C THR A 175 16.54 5.19 20.82
N GLY A 176 16.25 4.85 22.08
CA GLY A 176 16.96 3.86 22.88
C GLY A 176 18.16 4.41 23.66
N SER A 177 18.45 5.71 23.56
CA SER A 177 19.57 6.34 24.29
C SER A 177 19.24 6.55 25.77
N LEU A 178 19.81 5.69 26.61
CA LEU A 178 19.65 5.74 28.06
C LEU A 178 20.22 7.04 28.65
N GLU A 179 21.39 7.46 28.19
CA GLU A 179 22.10 8.64 28.71
C GLU A 179 21.33 9.93 28.41
N ALA A 180 20.81 10.07 27.18
CA ALA A 180 20.02 11.24 26.80
C ALA A 180 18.73 11.34 27.60
N MET A 181 18.04 10.20 27.80
CA MET A 181 16.84 10.15 28.62
C MET A 181 17.13 10.44 30.09
N ALA A 182 18.22 9.89 30.66
CA ALA A 182 18.62 10.18 32.03
C ALA A 182 18.97 11.65 32.23
N SER A 183 19.67 12.28 31.27
CA SER A 183 19.93 13.74 31.30
C SER A 183 18.61 14.51 31.33
N PHE A 184 17.68 14.20 30.43
CA PHE A 184 16.37 14.84 30.41
C PHE A 184 15.62 14.69 31.74
N LEU A 185 15.63 13.51 32.35
CA LEU A 185 14.98 13.27 33.65
C LEU A 185 15.60 14.06 34.81
N LEU A 186 16.90 14.36 34.73
CA LEU A 186 17.62 15.15 35.74
C LEU A 186 17.49 16.65 35.50
N ASP A 187 17.41 17.07 34.24
CA ASP A 187 17.34 18.48 33.83
C ASP A 187 15.90 19.05 33.92
N SER A 188 14.87 18.20 33.79
CA SER A 188 13.47 18.62 33.84
C SER A 188 12.89 18.67 35.25
N ASP A 189 12.05 19.68 35.49
CA ASP A 189 11.31 19.83 36.73
C ASP A 189 10.16 18.82 36.84
N ASP A 190 9.71 18.53 38.07
CA ASP A 190 8.59 17.61 38.36
C ASP A 190 7.29 17.99 37.61
N ARG A 191 7.09 19.29 37.38
CA ARG A 191 5.95 19.80 36.61
C ARG A 191 6.04 19.45 35.12
N GLU A 192 7.23 19.58 34.53
CA GLU A 192 7.48 19.27 33.12
C GLU A 192 7.37 17.78 32.86
N LEU A 193 7.91 16.97 33.77
CA LEU A 193 7.83 15.51 33.70
C LEU A 193 6.38 15.03 33.76
N LYS A 194 5.57 15.57 34.68
CA LYS A 194 4.13 15.25 34.77
C LYS A 194 3.33 15.74 33.57
N ALA A 195 3.65 16.91 33.02
CA ALA A 195 3.02 17.39 31.81
C ALA A 195 3.32 16.45 30.63
N SER A 196 4.59 16.05 30.46
CA SER A 196 5.00 15.10 29.41
C SER A 196 4.32 13.73 29.57
N GLU A 197 4.16 13.25 30.81
CA GLU A 197 3.44 12.00 31.09
C GLU A 197 1.94 12.12 30.76
N ALA A 198 1.32 13.25 31.10
CA ALA A 198 -0.09 13.51 30.79
C ALA A 198 -0.34 13.61 29.28
N GLU A 199 0.54 14.27 28.51
CA GLU A 199 0.49 14.34 27.05
C GLU A 199 0.57 12.95 26.41
N TRP A 200 1.46 12.09 26.91
CA TRP A 200 1.55 10.70 26.47
C TRP A 200 0.27 9.92 26.78
N GLN A 201 -0.28 10.05 27.98
CA GLN A 201 -1.53 9.40 28.35
C GLN A 201 -2.70 9.84 27.45
N GLU A 202 -2.78 11.13 27.12
CA GLU A 202 -3.79 11.66 26.21
C GLU A 202 -3.65 11.06 24.80
N THR A 203 -2.42 10.94 24.31
CA THR A 203 -2.13 10.31 23.01
C THR A 203 -2.55 8.84 23.01
N CYS A 204 -2.22 8.08 24.05
CA CYS A 204 -2.67 6.69 24.17
C CYS A 204 -4.20 6.56 24.17
N LEU A 205 -4.90 7.44 24.90
CA LEU A 205 -6.37 7.45 24.92
C LEU A 205 -6.97 7.85 23.57
N GLN A 206 -6.31 8.75 22.84
CA GLN A 206 -6.74 9.13 21.50
C GLN A 206 -6.59 7.95 20.52
N ASP A 207 -5.44 7.29 20.52
CA ASP A 207 -5.20 6.11 19.70
C ASP A 207 -6.23 5.00 19.96
N GLU A 208 -6.58 4.75 21.22
CA GLU A 208 -7.63 3.78 21.57
C GLU A 208 -8.99 4.17 21.01
N ARG A 209 -9.37 5.45 21.09
CA ARG A 209 -10.63 5.95 20.52
C ARG A 209 -10.65 5.84 19.00
N GLU A 210 -9.53 6.11 18.35
CA GLU A 210 -9.40 5.98 16.89
C GLU A 210 -9.51 4.51 16.47
N ARG A 211 -8.83 3.60 17.17
CA ARG A 211 -8.97 2.15 16.95
C ARG A 211 -10.41 1.67 17.17
N ALA A 212 -11.09 2.16 18.20
CA ALA A 212 -12.49 1.81 18.43
C ALA A 212 -13.40 2.34 17.29
N ARG A 213 -13.11 3.54 16.77
CA ARG A 213 -13.83 4.14 15.65
C ARG A 213 -13.62 3.36 14.35
N THR A 214 -12.38 2.98 14.03
CA THR A 214 -12.08 2.18 12.83
C THR A 214 -12.73 0.81 12.91
N GLN A 215 -12.69 0.13 14.06
CA GLN A 215 -13.39 -1.14 14.26
C GLN A 215 -14.90 -1.02 14.04
N LEU A 216 -15.53 0.05 14.55
CA LEU A 216 -16.96 0.27 14.34
C LEU A 216 -17.30 0.52 12.87
N LEU A 217 -16.45 1.27 12.16
CA LEU A 217 -16.59 1.50 10.72
C LEU A 217 -16.42 0.20 9.92
N GLU A 218 -15.46 -0.64 10.27
CA GLU A 218 -15.29 -1.96 9.66
C GLU A 218 -16.51 -2.84 9.84
N VAL A 219 -17.04 -2.94 11.07
CA VAL A 219 -18.23 -3.75 11.36
C VAL A 219 -19.43 -3.24 10.55
N ARG A 220 -19.60 -1.91 10.48
CA ARG A 220 -20.66 -1.29 9.66
C ARG A 220 -20.46 -1.57 8.18
N ASN A 221 -19.24 -1.45 7.66
CA ASN A 221 -18.92 -1.71 6.25
C ASN A 221 -19.20 -3.18 5.91
N LYS A 222 -18.73 -4.13 6.74
CA LYS A 222 -19.00 -5.57 6.60
C LYS A 222 -20.52 -5.85 6.55
N GLN A 223 -21.31 -5.22 7.41
CA GLN A 223 -22.78 -5.34 7.38
C GLN A 223 -23.40 -4.78 6.09
N GLN A 224 -22.93 -3.62 5.61
CA GLN A 224 -23.42 -3.03 4.37
C GLN A 224 -23.10 -3.91 3.14
N ILE A 225 -21.92 -4.52 3.10
CA ILE A 225 -21.54 -5.47 2.05
C ILE A 225 -22.46 -6.69 2.08
N LEU A 226 -22.68 -7.28 3.26
CA LEU A 226 -23.60 -8.43 3.41
C LEU A 226 -25.02 -8.10 2.94
N GLN A 227 -25.53 -6.90 3.26
CA GLN A 227 -26.86 -6.44 2.82
C GLN A 227 -26.93 -6.20 1.31
N LYS A 228 -25.91 -5.57 0.71
CA LYS A 228 -25.91 -5.23 -0.72
C LYS A 228 -25.75 -6.45 -1.63
N PHE A 229 -24.93 -7.40 -1.22
CA PHE A 229 -24.53 -8.51 -2.10
C PHE A 229 -25.34 -9.78 -1.89
N ASP A 230 -26.39 -9.76 -1.06
CA ASP A 230 -27.29 -10.89 -0.80
C ASP A 230 -26.52 -12.21 -0.64
N LEU A 231 -25.35 -12.11 0.02
CA LEU A 231 -24.39 -13.19 0.17
C LEU A 231 -25.01 -14.19 1.13
N ARG A 232 -25.84 -15.09 0.60
CA ARG A 232 -26.21 -16.30 1.31
C ARG A 232 -24.91 -16.99 1.69
N PRO A 233 -24.71 -17.34 2.97
CA PRO A 233 -23.59 -18.15 3.39
C PRO A 233 -23.51 -19.36 2.45
N VAL A 234 -22.47 -19.42 1.62
CA VAL A 234 -22.24 -20.58 0.77
C VAL A 234 -21.99 -21.72 1.75
N PRO A 235 -22.86 -22.76 1.81
CA PRO A 235 -22.62 -23.87 2.70
C PRO A 235 -21.25 -24.43 2.33
N GLN A 236 -20.31 -24.36 3.27
CA GLN A 236 -18.97 -24.87 3.05
C GLN A 236 -19.12 -26.30 2.54
N ALA A 237 -18.55 -26.56 1.36
CA ALA A 237 -18.63 -27.86 0.72
C ALA A 237 -18.13 -28.89 1.73
N LYS A 238 -19.06 -29.69 2.28
CA LYS A 238 -18.71 -30.81 3.15
C LYS A 238 -17.75 -31.67 2.37
N ASP A 239 -16.52 -31.74 2.87
CA ASP A 239 -15.42 -32.50 2.30
C ASP A 239 -15.91 -33.91 1.94
N PRO A 240 -15.93 -34.31 0.66
CA PRO A 240 -16.56 -35.57 0.23
C PRO A 240 -15.83 -36.83 0.70
N ARG A 241 -14.77 -36.70 1.52
CA ARG A 241 -13.98 -37.84 2.02
C ARG A 241 -14.53 -38.49 3.29
N LYS A 242 -15.75 -38.17 3.71
CA LYS A 242 -16.38 -38.81 4.88
C LYS A 242 -17.85 -39.16 4.66
N HIS A 243 -18.16 -39.98 3.65
CA HIS A 243 -19.40 -40.75 3.62
C HIS A 243 -19.13 -42.19 3.19
N SER A 244 -18.94 -43.07 4.19
CA SER A 244 -19.17 -44.50 4.02
C SER A 244 -20.65 -44.79 4.24
N SER A 245 -21.18 -45.58 3.32
CA SER A 245 -22.43 -46.36 3.35
C SER A 245 -23.73 -45.71 2.86
N LYS A 246 -24.07 -46.15 1.65
CA LYS A 246 -25.41 -46.47 1.13
C LYS A 246 -26.40 -45.32 0.99
N SER A 247 -26.37 -44.69 -0.18
CA SER A 247 -27.60 -44.20 -0.84
C SER A 247 -27.58 -44.64 -2.30
N GLU A 248 -28.72 -45.14 -2.76
CA GLU A 248 -28.98 -45.75 -4.07
C GLU A 248 -28.59 -44.85 -5.26
N PRO A 249 -28.26 -45.44 -6.43
CA PRO A 249 -27.93 -44.68 -7.62
C PRO A 249 -29.20 -44.01 -8.18
N LEU A 250 -29.27 -42.68 -8.07
CA LEU A 250 -30.26 -41.88 -8.78
C LEU A 250 -30.04 -42.02 -10.28
N MET A 251 -30.97 -42.71 -10.96
CA MET A 251 -31.03 -42.75 -12.42
C MET A 251 -31.20 -41.32 -12.95
N ILE A 252 -30.23 -40.89 -13.75
CA ILE A 252 -30.28 -39.64 -14.51
C ILE A 252 -31.31 -39.84 -15.63
N THR A 253 -32.56 -39.44 -15.37
CA THR A 253 -33.53 -39.22 -16.44
C THR A 253 -33.08 -38.00 -17.23
N HIS A 254 -32.65 -38.21 -18.48
CA HIS A 254 -32.38 -37.16 -19.46
C HIS A 254 -33.62 -36.28 -19.64
N LYS A 255 -33.65 -35.11 -18.99
CA LYS A 255 -34.59 -34.04 -19.29
C LYS A 255 -33.81 -32.89 -19.94
N SER A 256 -34.18 -32.63 -21.18
CA SER A 256 -33.72 -31.61 -22.12
C SER A 256 -33.03 -30.38 -21.51
N SER A 257 -31.82 -30.13 -21.99
CA SER A 257 -31.02 -28.93 -21.80
C SER A 257 -31.80 -27.63 -22.04
N GLY A 258 -32.13 -26.91 -20.96
CA GLY A 258 -32.31 -25.46 -21.02
C GLY A 258 -30.93 -24.83 -21.07
N LYS A 259 -30.46 -24.47 -22.27
CA LYS A 259 -29.21 -23.71 -22.42
C LYS A 259 -29.46 -22.31 -21.86
N GLU A 260 -28.97 -22.03 -20.66
CA GLU A 260 -28.86 -20.67 -20.17
C GLU A 260 -27.96 -19.88 -21.13
N SER A 261 -28.55 -18.87 -21.76
CA SER A 261 -27.87 -17.95 -22.67
C SER A 261 -26.80 -17.18 -21.89
N LYS A 262 -25.54 -17.58 -22.04
CA LYS A 262 -24.39 -16.89 -21.44
C LYS A 262 -24.23 -15.51 -22.08
N VAL A 263 -24.67 -14.47 -21.37
CA VAL A 263 -24.52 -13.07 -21.77
C VAL A 263 -23.06 -12.66 -21.60
N ARG A 264 -22.47 -12.02 -22.62
CA ARG A 264 -21.11 -11.46 -22.56
C ARG A 264 -21.15 -9.94 -22.69
N TYR A 265 -20.34 -9.25 -21.90
CA TYR A 265 -20.22 -7.80 -21.86
C TYR A 265 -18.83 -7.37 -22.35
N LEU A 266 -18.77 -6.27 -23.09
CA LEU A 266 -17.54 -5.55 -23.48
C LEU A 266 -17.86 -4.06 -23.27
N GLU A 267 -17.01 -3.34 -22.52
CA GLU A 267 -17.19 -1.91 -22.21
C GLU A 267 -18.58 -1.55 -21.65
N GLY A 268 -19.13 -2.41 -20.79
CA GLY A 268 -20.45 -2.20 -20.19
C GLY A 268 -21.65 -2.40 -21.13
N ARG A 269 -21.44 -2.71 -22.42
CA ARG A 269 -22.52 -3.05 -23.38
C ARG A 269 -22.64 -4.56 -23.60
N ILE A 270 -23.88 -5.03 -23.76
CA ILE A 270 -24.17 -6.45 -24.02
C ILE A 270 -23.83 -6.76 -25.48
N VAL A 271 -22.82 -7.59 -25.71
CA VAL A 271 -22.30 -7.89 -27.06
C VAL A 271 -22.83 -9.21 -27.63
N SER A 272 -23.27 -10.14 -26.79
CA SER A 272 -23.88 -11.40 -27.25
C SER A 272 -24.77 -12.01 -26.19
N GLN A 273 -26.01 -12.31 -26.57
CA GLN A 273 -26.96 -13.11 -25.78
C GLN A 273 -27.12 -14.54 -26.34
N LYS A 274 -26.59 -14.85 -27.52
CA LYS A 274 -26.89 -16.12 -28.22
C LYS A 274 -25.82 -17.21 -28.12
N GLY A 275 -24.76 -16.99 -27.34
CA GLY A 275 -23.73 -18.01 -27.10
C GLY A 275 -22.83 -18.31 -28.32
N GLU A 276 -22.82 -17.41 -29.31
CA GLU A 276 -21.87 -17.49 -30.42
C GLU A 276 -20.46 -17.14 -29.93
N LYS A 277 -19.46 -17.93 -30.36
CA LYS A 277 -18.07 -17.84 -29.88
C LYS A 277 -17.31 -16.61 -30.40
N PHE A 278 -17.81 -15.96 -31.44
CA PHE A 278 -17.15 -14.85 -32.11
C PHE A 278 -18.03 -13.60 -32.04
N ILE A 279 -17.44 -12.50 -31.58
CA ILE A 279 -18.06 -11.18 -31.63
C ILE A 279 -17.72 -10.63 -33.02
N ILE A 280 -18.67 -10.70 -33.95
CA ILE A 280 -18.53 -10.01 -35.24
C ILE A 280 -19.06 -8.60 -34.99
N GLU A 281 -18.15 -7.72 -34.57
CA GLU A 281 -18.43 -6.30 -34.58
C GLU A 281 -18.68 -5.89 -36.03
N LYS A 282 -19.94 -5.56 -36.35
CA LYS A 282 -20.28 -4.97 -37.64
C LYS A 282 -19.86 -3.50 -37.61
N THR A 283 -18.56 -3.24 -37.60
CA THR A 283 -18.00 -1.97 -38.07
C THR A 283 -18.19 -1.95 -39.58
N ALA A 284 -19.43 -1.73 -40.01
CA ALA A 284 -19.74 -1.33 -41.38
C ALA A 284 -19.43 0.17 -41.48
N GLU A 285 -18.15 0.51 -41.37
CA GLU A 285 -17.64 1.75 -41.91
C GLU A 285 -16.95 1.38 -43.22
N GLU A 286 -17.60 1.81 -44.29
CA GLU A 286 -17.36 1.52 -45.68
C GLU A 286 -16.00 2.07 -46.09
N TRP A 287 -14.93 1.32 -45.81
CA TRP A 287 -13.62 1.60 -46.38
C TRP A 287 -13.59 1.06 -47.82
N ASP A 288 -13.99 1.92 -48.77
CA ASP A 288 -13.65 1.81 -50.19
C ASP A 288 -12.15 2.14 -50.37
N GLY A 289 -11.31 1.22 -49.89
CA GLY A 289 -9.87 1.25 -50.05
C GLY A 289 -9.44 0.34 -51.19
N GLY A 290 -9.49 0.87 -52.41
CA GLY A 290 -9.09 0.18 -53.63
C GLY A 290 -7.70 -0.46 -53.56
N SER A 291 -7.64 -1.71 -54.04
CA SER A 291 -6.59 -2.28 -54.89
C SER A 291 -6.59 -3.80 -54.73
N ARG A 292 -7.38 -4.49 -55.56
CA ARG A 292 -7.22 -5.94 -55.78
C ARG A 292 -5.96 -6.16 -56.62
N GLY A 293 -4.80 -5.98 -56.01
CA GLY A 293 -3.54 -6.47 -56.54
C GLY A 293 -3.64 -7.97 -56.76
N LYS A 294 -3.69 -8.41 -58.03
CA LYS A 294 -3.51 -9.82 -58.39
C LYS A 294 -2.12 -10.24 -57.94
N VAL A 295 -2.02 -10.89 -56.79
CA VAL A 295 -0.81 -11.59 -56.40
C VAL A 295 -0.74 -12.86 -57.25
N PHE A 296 -0.01 -12.77 -58.37
CA PHE A 296 0.44 -13.95 -59.11
C PHE A 296 1.40 -14.73 -58.21
N THR A 297 0.91 -15.77 -57.53
CA THR A 297 1.81 -16.77 -56.94
C THR A 297 2.46 -17.54 -58.07
N LYS A 298 3.65 -17.06 -58.44
CA LYS A 298 4.66 -17.72 -59.27
C LYS A 298 4.85 -19.15 -58.76
N GLY A 299 4.56 -20.13 -59.62
CA GLY A 299 4.41 -21.52 -59.23
C GLY A 299 5.64 -22.18 -58.60
N LYS A 300 5.36 -23.24 -57.84
CA LYS A 300 6.26 -24.39 -57.70
C LYS A 300 5.46 -25.67 -57.53
N ARG A 301 5.98 -26.70 -58.19
CA ARG A 301 5.38 -27.98 -58.58
C ARG A 301 5.30 -29.00 -57.44
N GLY A 302 4.39 -29.97 -57.61
CA GLY A 302 4.39 -31.31 -57.00
C GLY A 302 2.95 -31.81 -56.86
N LYS A 303 2.32 -32.45 -57.85
CA LYS A 303 2.37 -33.87 -58.26
C LYS A 303 2.59 -34.87 -57.11
N GLY A 304 1.48 -35.41 -56.59
CA GLY A 304 1.43 -36.67 -55.84
C GLY A 304 1.05 -36.51 -54.37
N PHE A 305 -0.23 -36.64 -54.05
CA PHE A 305 -0.71 -37.31 -52.84
C PHE A 305 -2.01 -38.04 -53.19
N THR A 306 -1.83 -39.30 -53.57
CA THR A 306 -2.74 -40.41 -53.26
C THR A 306 -2.69 -40.70 -51.77
#